data_AF-A0A8B0SN11-F1
#
_entry.id   AF-A0A8B0SN11-F1
#
_cell.length_a   1.000
_cell.length_b   1.000
_cell.length_c   1.000
_cell.angle_alpha   90.00
_cell.angle_beta   90.00
_cell.angle_gamma   90.00
#
_symmetry.space_group_name_H-M   'P 1'
#
loop_
_entity.id
_entity.type
_entity.pdbx_description
1 polymer ?
#
loop_
_entity_poly.entity_id
_entity_poly.type
_entity_poly.pdbx_seq_one_letter_code
_entity_poly.pdbx_strand_id
1 'polypeptide(L)'
;MNDNAFYQCKFFIEQCISQNPENQEMVKAYVSLIEQKTKFDIAFFSQSAEVQKNWNDNQAKVNTNWQTTQTDIAKKQLEVNQRNF
;
A
#
# COMPACT_ATOMS: atom_id res chain seq x y z
N MET A 1 -3.96 2.92 13.76
CA MET A 1 -3.83 3.94 14.80
C MET A 1 -3.15 5.15 14.17
N ASN A 2 -3.80 6.32 14.19
CA ASN A 2 -3.14 7.54 13.71
C ASN A 2 -2.05 7.97 14.70
N ASP A 3 -1.11 8.79 14.23
CA ASP A 3 0.09 9.14 15.01
C ASP A 3 -0.26 9.90 16.28
N ASN A 4 -1.26 10.79 16.24
CA ASN A 4 -1.67 11.57 17.40
C ASN A 4 -2.15 10.67 18.56
N ALA A 5 -3.02 9.69 18.27
CA ALA A 5 -3.49 8.75 19.28
C ALA A 5 -2.35 7.87 19.83
N PHE A 6 -1.42 7.45 18.97
CA PHE A 6 -0.24 6.70 19.40
C PHE A 6 0.62 7.51 20.37
N TYR A 7 0.95 8.75 20.03
CA TYR A 7 1.80 9.59 20.89
C TYR A 7 1.15 9.95 22.22
N GLN A 8 -0.17 10.17 22.24
CA GLN A 8 -0.90 10.41 23.49
C GLN A 8 -0.85 9.19 24.42
N CYS A 9 -1.13 7.99 23.89
CA CYS A 9 -1.04 6.75 24.67
C CYS A 9 0.40 6.48 25.13
N LYS A 10 1.39 6.68 24.26
CA LYS A 10 2.81 6.51 24.57
C LYS A 10 3.22 7.41 25.73
N PHE A 11 2.91 8.71 25.63
CA PHE A 11 3.26 9.68 26.66
C PHE A 11 2.61 9.34 28.01
N PHE A 12 1.33 8.97 28.01
CA PHE A 12 0.64 8.55 29.23
C PHE A 12 1.34 7.37 29.92
N ILE A 13 1.67 6.32 29.15
CA ILE A 13 2.33 5.13 29.71
C ILE A 13 3.74 5.47 30.23
N GLU A 14 4.50 6.30 29.50
CA GLU A 14 5.81 6.76 29.95
C GLU A 14 5.74 7.55 31.27
N GLN A 15 4.72 8.39 31.43
CA GLN A 15 4.47 9.08 32.71
C GLN A 15 4.19 8.08 33.84
N CYS A 16 3.31 7.09 33.61
CA CYS A 16 3.03 6.06 34.60
C CYS A 16 4.26 5.23 34.99
N ILE A 17 5.10 4.86 34.02
CA ILE A 17 6.36 4.15 34.27
C ILE A 17 7.33 5.02 35.06
N SER A 18 7.43 6.32 34.74
CA SER A 18 8.32 7.24 35.46
C SER A 18 7.92 7.40 36.94
N GLN A 19 6.61 7.36 37.22
CA GLN A 19 6.06 7.48 38.57
C GLN A 19 6.13 6.16 39.35
N ASN A 20 6.07 5.02 38.66
CA ASN A 20 6.20 3.69 39.26
C ASN A 20 6.99 2.74 38.34
N PRO A 21 8.33 2.78 38.39
CA PRO A 21 9.19 2.02 37.48
C PRO A 21 9.08 0.50 37.63
N GLU A 22 8.61 0.03 38.79
CA GLU A 22 8.47 -1.39 39.09
C GLU A 22 7.17 -1.99 38.54
N ASN A 23 6.27 -1.13 38.01
CA ASN A 23 5.04 -1.57 37.39
C ASN A 23 5.31 -2.25 36.03
N GLN A 24 5.61 -3.55 36.08
CA GLN A 24 5.85 -4.38 34.91
C GLN A 24 4.64 -4.43 33.95
N GLU A 25 3.43 -4.20 34.43
CA GLU A 25 2.23 -4.16 33.59
C GLU A 25 2.26 -2.95 32.65
N MET A 26 2.71 -1.79 33.15
CA MET A 26 2.87 -0.59 32.32
C MET A 26 3.98 -0.76 31.27
N VAL A 27 5.07 -1.44 31.62
CA VAL A 27 6.12 -1.80 30.66
C VAL A 27 5.56 -2.74 29.57
N LYS A 28 4.77 -3.75 29.94
CA LYS A 28 4.10 -4.64 28.98
C LYS A 28 3.10 -3.89 28.09
N ALA A 29 2.35 -2.94 28.65
CA ALA A 29 1.43 -2.09 27.90
C ALA A 29 2.17 -1.23 26.88
N TYR A 30 3.34 -0.67 27.25
CA TYR A 30 4.19 0.09 26.35
C TYR A 30 4.67 -0.75 25.15
N VAL A 31 5.16 -1.97 25.40
CA VAL A 31 5.56 -2.90 24.35
C VAL A 31 4.38 -3.23 23.43
N SER A 32 3.22 -3.54 24.01
CA SER A 32 2.01 -3.89 23.26
C SER A 32 1.53 -2.74 22.36
N LEU A 33 1.64 -1.49 22.83
CA LEU A 33 1.31 -0.30 22.05
C LEU A 33 2.21 -0.17 20.81
N ILE A 34 3.52 -0.41 20.96
CA ILE A 34 4.48 -0.38 19.85
C ILE A 34 4.17 -1.48 18.83
N GLU A 35 3.86 -2.70 19.30
CA GLU A 35 3.51 -3.81 18.42
C GLU A 35 2.24 -3.51 17.62
N GLN A 36 1.21 -2.94 18.25
CA GLN A 36 -0.02 -2.56 17.57
C GLN A 36 0.21 -1.46 16.53
N LYS A 37 1.03 -0.45 16.83
CA LYS A 37 1.41 0.59 15.87
C LYS A 37 2.15 0.01 14.68
N THR A 38 3.14 -0.84 14.93
CA THR A 38 3.89 -1.55 13.89
C THR A 38 2.97 -2.39 12.99
N LYS A 39 2.06 -3.17 13.57
CA LYS A 39 1.08 -3.97 12.81
C LYS A 39 0.18 -3.09 11.93
N PHE A 40 -0.27 -1.96 12.47
CA PHE A 40 -1.09 -1.02 11.72
C PHE A 40 -0.32 -0.38 10.56
N ASP A 41 0.91 0.07 10.80
CA ASP A 41 1.74 0.71 9.79
C ASP A 41 2.06 -0.28 8.65
N ILE A 42 2.42 -1.52 8.97
CA ILE A 42 2.61 -2.60 7.97
C ILE A 42 1.33 -2.79 7.14
N ALA A 43 0.16 -2.88 7.78
CA ALA A 43 -1.10 -3.08 7.06
C ALA A 43 -1.44 -1.89 6.14
N PHE A 44 -1.17 -0.66 6.59
CA PHE A 44 -1.39 0.56 5.82
C PHE A 44 -0.47 0.63 4.59
N PHE A 45 0.82 0.33 4.77
CA PHE A 45 1.78 0.31 3.67
C PHE A 45 1.51 -0.82 2.68
N SER A 46 1.13 -2.01 3.15
CA SER A 46 0.78 -3.14 2.29
C SER A 46 -0.45 -2.83 1.42
N GLN A 47 -1.52 -2.25 1.98
CA GLN A 47 -2.68 -1.82 1.20
C GLN A 47 -2.30 -0.76 0.16
N SER A 48 -1.45 0.19 0.52
CA SER A 48 -0.99 1.22 -0.41
C SER A 48 -0.17 0.63 -1.57
N ALA A 49 0.71 -0.34 -1.28
CA ALA A 49 1.51 -1.03 -2.27
C ALA A 49 0.65 -1.88 -3.23
N GLU A 50 -0.37 -2.59 -2.72
CA GLU A 50 -1.30 -3.36 -3.54
C GLU A 50 -2.11 -2.48 -4.48
N VAL A 51 -2.63 -1.35 -4.00
CA VAL A 51 -3.35 -0.37 -4.83
C VAL A 51 -2.45 0.16 -5.94
N GLN A 52 -1.21 0.53 -5.60
CA GLN A 52 -0.26 1.05 -6.59
C GLN A 52 0.15 -0.01 -7.61
N LYS A 53 0.37 -1.25 -7.19
CA LYS A 53 0.64 -2.38 -8.08
C LYS A 53 -0.54 -2.62 -9.04
N ASN A 54 -1.76 -2.68 -8.51
CA ASN A 54 -2.97 -2.88 -9.33
C ASN A 54 -3.16 -1.75 -10.35
N TRP A 55 -2.84 -0.51 -9.96
CA TRP A 55 -2.89 0.63 -10.87
C TRP A 55 -1.85 0.48 -11.99
N ASN A 56 -0.60 0.13 -11.67
CA ASN A 56 0.45 -0.12 -12.65
C ASN A 56 0.09 -1.26 -13.61
N ASP A 57 -0.41 -2.38 -13.08
CA ASP A 57 -0.81 -3.55 -13.87
C ASP A 57 -1.97 -3.22 -14.82
N ASN A 58 -2.94 -2.41 -14.38
CA ASN A 58 -4.04 -1.96 -15.23
C ASN A 58 -3.56 -1.04 -16.35
N GLN A 59 -2.66 -0.09 -16.07
CA GLN A 59 -2.07 0.77 -17.10
C GLN A 59 -1.28 -0.03 -18.13
N ALA A 60 -0.47 -1.00 -17.68
CA ALA A 60 0.27 -1.89 -18.56
C ALA A 60 -0.66 -2.69 -19.49
N LYS A 61 -1.76 -3.24 -18.95
CA LYS A 61 -2.76 -3.97 -19.75
C LYS A 61 -3.44 -3.10 -20.80
N VAL A 62 -3.84 -1.88 -20.43
CA VAL A 62 -4.46 -0.93 -21.38
C VAL A 62 -3.49 -0.61 -22.52
N ASN A 63 -2.22 -0.34 -22.19
CA ASN A 63 -1.22 -0.03 -23.20
C ASN A 63 -0.97 -1.20 -24.16
N THR A 64 -0.83 -2.42 -23.64
CA THR A 64 -0.66 -3.64 -24.45
C THR A 64 -1.87 -3.87 -25.38
N ASN A 65 -3.09 -3.74 -24.85
CA ASN A 65 -4.31 -3.89 -25.65
C ASN A 65 -4.42 -2.84 -26.75
N TRP A 66 -4.04 -1.59 -26.44
CA TRP A 66 -4.01 -0.51 -27.42
C TRP A 66 -3.01 -0.79 -28.54
N GLN A 67 -1.78 -1.16 -28.20
CA GLN A 67 -0.74 -1.51 -29.19
C GLN A 67 -1.14 -2.71 -30.05
N THR A 68 -1.75 -3.72 -29.46
CA THR A 68 -2.24 -4.91 -30.18
C THR A 68 -3.33 -4.51 -31.16
N THR A 69 -4.30 -3.72 -30.72
CA THR A 69 -5.41 -3.23 -31.57
C THR A 69 -4.88 -2.41 -32.75
N GLN A 70 -3.93 -1.51 -32.51
CA GLN A 70 -3.32 -0.70 -33.57
C GLN A 70 -2.54 -1.57 -34.57
N THR A 71 -1.85 -2.60 -34.08
CA THR A 71 -1.14 -3.56 -34.93
C THR A 71 -2.11 -4.34 -35.81
N ASP A 72 -3.24 -4.78 -35.26
CA ASP A 72 -4.25 -5.54 -36.01
C ASP A 72 -4.98 -4.66 -37.03
N ILE A 73 -5.27 -3.40 -36.70
CA ILE A 73 -5.79 -2.41 -37.64
C ILE A 73 -4.80 -2.23 -38.79
N ALA A 74 -3.51 -1.99 -38.50
CA ALA A 74 -2.49 -1.80 -39.51
C ALA A 74 -2.36 -3.02 -40.44
N LYS A 75 -2.37 -4.25 -39.89
CA LYS A 75 -2.36 -5.48 -40.69
C LYS A 75 -3.57 -5.57 -41.62
N LYS A 76 -4.78 -5.33 -41.11
CA LYS A 76 -6.00 -5.32 -41.94
C LYS A 76 -5.93 -4.27 -43.05
N GLN A 77 -5.39 -3.09 -42.76
CA GLN A 77 -5.21 -2.04 -43.77
C GLN A 77 -4.27 -2.50 -44.91
N LEU A 78 -3.17 -3.18 -44.56
CA LEU A 78 -2.21 -3.71 -45.53
C LEU A 78 -2.83 -4.81 -46.41
N GLU A 79 -3.61 -5.73 -45.81
CA GLU A 79 -4.31 -6.78 -46.54
C GLU A 79 -5.36 -6.24 -47.52
N VAL A 80 -6.11 -5.21 -47.11
CA VAL A 80 -7.09 -4.54 -47.99
C VAL A 80 -6.38 -3.86 -49.16
N ASN A 81 -5.27 -3.16 -48.90
CA ASN A 81 -4.51 -2.50 -49.95
C ASN A 81 -3.92 -3.50 -50.95
N GLN A 82 -3.42 -4.66 -50.50
CA GLN A 82 -2.88 -5.71 -51.38
C GLN A 82 -3.93 -6.37 -52.28
N ARG A 83 -5.21 -6.42 -51.89
CA ARG A 83 -6.29 -6.99 -52.73
C ARG A 83 -6.81 -6.05 -53.82
N ASN A 84 -6.47 -4.76 -53.74
CA ASN A 84 -6.95 -3.73 -54.65
C ASN A 84 -5.93 -3.36 -55.75
N PHE A 85 -4.81 -4.08 -55.84
CA PHE A 85 -3.83 -4.04 -56.94
C PHE A 85 -3.86 -5.35 -57.72
#